data_AF-A0A938N0G2-F1
#
_entry.id   AF-A0A938N0G2-F1
#
_cell.length_a   1.000
_cell.length_b   1.000
_cell.length_c   1.000
_cell.angle_alpha   90.00
_cell.angle_beta   90.00
_cell.angle_gamma   90.00
#
_symmetry.space_group_name_H-M   'P 1'
#
loop_
_entity.id
_entity.type
_entity.pdbx_description
1 polymer ?
#
loop_
_entity_poly.entity_id
_entity_poly.type
_entity_poly.pdbx_seq_one_letter_code
_entity_poly.pdbx_strand_id
1 'polypeptide(L)' 'MSQPAARRAGGREVRFAAAVAEFGLLLRNSEHKGTASYDSVLEIASSATGADVHGYRKELLEIVRQAMDLGSR' A
#
# COMPACT_ATOMS: atom_id res chain seq x y z
N MET A 1 30.42 -20.89 -1.29
CA MET A 1 28.98 -21.02 -0.97
C MET A 1 28.42 -19.62 -0.78
N SER A 2 27.37 -19.31 -1.54
CA SER A 2 26.90 -17.96 -1.90
C SER A 2 26.30 -17.12 -0.75
N GLN A 3 26.42 -15.80 -0.92
CA GLN A 3 25.94 -14.71 -0.05
C GLN A 3 24.43 -14.74 0.27
N PRO A 4 23.98 -14.11 1.38
CA PRO A 4 22.58 -14.14 1.81
C PRO A 4 21.74 -13.09 1.07
N ALA A 5 20.70 -13.55 0.35
CA ALA A 5 19.77 -12.72 -0.42
C ALA A 5 18.70 -11.96 0.43
N ALA A 6 18.91 -11.76 1.73
CA ALA A 6 17.80 -11.43 2.65
C ALA A 6 17.50 -9.93 2.88
N ARG A 7 18.31 -8.97 2.37
CA ARG A 7 18.13 -7.54 2.74
C ARG A 7 17.16 -6.73 1.86
N ARG A 8 16.57 -7.31 0.80
CA ARG A 8 15.69 -6.55 -0.14
C ARG A 8 14.20 -6.92 -0.10
N ALA A 9 13.82 -8.00 0.58
CA ALA A 9 12.41 -8.39 0.73
C ALA A 9 11.70 -7.54 1.79
N GLY A 10 12.34 -7.30 2.94
CA GLY A 10 11.71 -6.58 4.07
C GLY A 10 11.21 -5.18 3.72
N GLY A 11 11.91 -4.43 2.87
CA GLY A 11 11.50 -3.07 2.51
C GLY A 11 10.18 -3.00 1.74
N ARG A 12 9.90 -3.96 0.85
CA ARG A 12 8.64 -3.97 0.08
C ARG A 12 7.48 -4.49 0.91
N GLU A 13 7.69 -5.52 1.72
CA GLU A 13 6.64 -6.02 2.61
C GLU A 13 6.21 -4.97 3.63
N VAL A 14 7.18 -4.26 4.24
CA VAL A 14 6.88 -3.18 5.19
C VAL A 14 6.15 -2.02 4.52
N ARG A 15 6.56 -1.61 3.32
CA ARG A 15 5.84 -0.56 2.56
C ARG A 15 4.43 -0.98 2.22
N PHE A 16 4.23 -2.21 1.77
CA PHE A 16 2.90 -2.71 1.47
C PHE A 16 2.00 -2.77 2.71
N ALA A 17 2.51 -3.30 3.82
CA ALA A 17 1.78 -3.30 5.09
C ALA A 17 1.44 -1.88 5.56
N ALA A 18 2.37 -0.93 5.40
CA ALA A 18 2.14 0.48 5.71
C ALA A 18 1.01 1.08 4.84
N ALA A 19 1.01 0.82 3.52
CA ALA A 19 -0.05 1.27 2.63
C ALA A 19 -1.42 0.69 3.02
N VAL A 20 -1.49 -0.60 3.37
CA VAL A 20 -2.74 -1.24 3.84
C VAL A 20 -3.23 -0.60 5.15
N ALA A 21 -2.33 -0.36 6.10
CA ALA A 21 -2.67 0.27 7.37
C ALA A 21 -3.17 1.72 7.18
N GLU A 22 -2.47 2.50 6.37
CA GLU A 22 -2.84 3.89 6.05
C GLU A 22 -4.20 3.96 5.34
N PHE A 23 -4.44 3.05 4.39
CA PHE A 23 -5.75 2.93 3.74
C PHE A 23 -6.87 2.63 4.75
N GLY A 24 -6.63 1.74 5.71
CA GLY A 24 -7.56 1.45 6.79
C GLY A 24 -7.90 2.66 7.66
N LEU A 25 -6.92 3.55 7.93
CA LEU A 25 -7.14 4.80 8.65
C LEU A 25 -8.05 5.75 7.86
N LEU A 26 -7.86 5.84 6.55
CA LEU A 26 -8.68 6.67 5.66
C LEU A 26 -10.13 6.18 5.60
N LEU A 27 -10.33 4.88 5.37
CA LEU A 27 -11.67 4.28 5.27
C LEU A 27 -12.50 4.45 6.55
N ARG A 28 -11.84 4.43 7.72
CA ARG A 28 -12.49 4.64 9.02
C ARG A 28 -12.66 6.11 9.40
N ASN A 29 -12.20 7.03 8.56
CA ASN A 29 -12.05 8.45 8.90
C ASN A 29 -11.42 8.62 10.30
N SER A 30 -10.33 7.87 10.56
CA SER A 30 -9.73 7.75 11.89
C SER A 30 -9.18 9.09 12.39
N GLU A 31 -9.30 9.35 13.69
CA GLU A 31 -8.63 10.47 14.36
C GLU A 31 -7.09 10.40 14.27
N HIS A 32 -6.54 9.19 14.06
CA HIS A 32 -5.11 8.96 13.94
C HIS A 32 -4.61 8.99 12.49
N LYS A 33 -5.46 9.33 11.51
CA LYS A 33 -5.07 9.35 10.10
C LYS A 33 -3.98 10.39 9.78
N GLY A 34 -3.82 11.43 10.61
CA GLY A 34 -2.79 12.45 10.43
C GLY A 34 -2.83 13.06 9.02
N THR A 35 -1.71 12.96 8.30
CA THR A 35 -1.56 13.43 6.91
C THR A 35 -1.81 12.34 5.86
N ALA A 36 -2.43 11.23 6.24
CA ALA A 36 -2.76 10.16 5.31
C ALA A 36 -3.66 10.69 4.18
N SER A 37 -3.42 10.20 2.97
CA SER A 37 -4.19 10.54 1.77
C SER A 37 -4.27 9.34 0.84
N TYR A 38 -5.29 9.28 -0.02
CA TYR A 38 -5.36 8.20 -1.00
C TYR A 38 -4.16 8.23 -1.97
N ASP A 39 -3.64 9.41 -2.30
CA ASP A 39 -2.44 9.58 -3.13
C ASP A 39 -1.19 8.98 -2.47
N SER A 40 -0.96 9.23 -1.18
CA SER A 40 0.18 8.65 -0.45
C SER A 40 0.07 7.12 -0.35
N VAL A 41 -1.13 6.58 -0.14
CA VAL A 41 -1.36 5.12 -0.18
C VAL A 41 -0.96 4.54 -1.55
N LEU A 42 -1.37 5.18 -2.66
CA LEU A 42 -1.03 4.73 -4.01
C LEU A 42 0.48 4.79 -4.28
N GLU A 43 1.15 5.84 -3.84
CA GLU A 43 2.61 5.99 -3.95
C GLU A 43 3.33 4.84 -3.22
N ILE A 44 2.98 4.61 -1.96
CA ILE A 44 3.63 3.58 -1.14
C ILE A 44 3.34 2.18 -1.71
N ALA A 45 2.08 1.87 -2.03
CA ALA A 45 1.67 0.57 -2.57
C ALA A 45 2.33 0.27 -3.93
N SER A 46 2.42 1.26 -4.82
CA SER A 46 3.06 1.09 -6.13
C SER A 46 4.56 0.85 -6.02
N SER A 47 5.24 1.49 -5.06
CA SER A 47 6.65 1.22 -4.73
C SER A 47 6.91 -0.19 -4.17
N ALA A 48 5.84 -0.91 -3.84
CA ALA A 48 5.85 -2.22 -3.22
C ALA A 48 5.35 -3.36 -4.12
N THR A 49 4.92 -3.11 -5.37
CA THR A 49 4.34 -4.14 -6.27
C THR A 49 5.28 -5.33 -6.54
N GLY A 50 6.54 -5.09 -6.91
CA GLY A 50 7.49 -6.18 -7.20
C GLY A 50 6.97 -7.18 -8.25
N ALA A 51 7.23 -8.48 -8.05
CA ALA A 51 6.82 -9.54 -8.99
C ALA A 51 5.31 -9.84 -8.95
N ASP A 52 4.63 -9.49 -7.86
CA ASP A 52 3.17 -9.60 -7.67
C ASP A 52 2.54 -10.87 -8.26
N VAL A 53 3.09 -12.04 -7.93
CA VAL A 53 2.76 -13.35 -8.56
C VAL A 53 1.26 -13.68 -8.47
N HIS A 54 0.59 -13.21 -7.42
CA HIS A 54 -0.83 -13.44 -7.18
C HIS A 54 -1.72 -12.23 -7.51
N GLY A 55 -1.14 -11.09 -7.89
CA GLY A 55 -1.90 -9.89 -8.25
C GLY A 55 -2.43 -9.04 -7.09
N TYR A 56 -2.26 -9.46 -5.83
CA TYR A 56 -2.83 -8.77 -4.66
C TYR A 56 -2.35 -7.32 -4.51
N ARG A 57 -1.13 -7.01 -4.94
CA ARG A 57 -0.58 -5.65 -4.79
C ARG A 57 -1.18 -4.71 -5.82
N LYS A 58 -1.39 -5.19 -7.04
CA LYS A 58 -2.16 -4.46 -8.06
C LYS A 58 -3.62 -4.31 -7.64
N GLU A 59 -4.23 -5.35 -7.08
CA GLU A 59 -5.61 -5.30 -6.60
C GLU A 59 -5.81 -4.22 -5.53
N LEU A 60 -4.88 -4.09 -4.58
CA LEU A 60 -4.92 -2.99 -3.61
C LEU A 60 -4.93 -1.61 -4.29
N LEU A 61 -4.10 -1.39 -5.32
CA LEU A 61 -4.06 -0.12 -6.05
C LEU A 61 -5.42 0.20 -6.69
N GLU A 62 -6.08 -0.79 -7.30
CA GLU A 62 -7.39 -0.59 -7.91
C GLU A 62 -8.46 -0.26 -6.87
N ILE A 63 -8.49 -0.99 -5.74
CA ILE A 63 -9.45 -0.74 -4.65
C ILE A 63 -9.26 0.67 -4.07
N VAL A 64 -8.02 1.12 -3.90
CA VAL A 64 -7.71 2.47 -3.39
C VAL A 64 -8.21 3.55 -4.36
N ARG A 65 -8.04 3.37 -5.68
CA ARG A 65 -8.57 4.31 -6.68
C ARG A 65 -10.10 4.34 -6.67
N GLN A 66 -10.74 3.20 -6.56
CA GLN A 66 -12.20 3.12 -6.46
C GLN A 66 -12.72 3.82 -5.20
N ALA A 67 -12.06 3.64 -4.06
CA ALA A 67 -12.42 4.34 -2.82
C ALA A 67 -12.23 5.86 -2.94
N MET A 68 -11.17 6.32 -3.59
CA MET A 68 -10.93 7.74 -3.88
C MET A 68 -12.05 8.32 -4.75
N ASP A 69 -12.42 7.64 -5.84
CA ASP A 69 -13.52 8.05 -6.72
C ASP A 69 -14.84 8.15 -5.94
N LEU A 70 -15.18 7.10 -5.18
CA LEU A 70 -16.40 7.06 -4.37
C LEU A 70 -16.44 8.17 -3.30
N GLY A 71 -15.30 8.51 -2.68
CA GLY A 71 -15.22 9.59 -1.70
C GLY A 71 -15.25 10.99 -2.30
N SER A 72 -15.08 11.13 -3.62
CA SER A 72 -15.15 12.42 -4.33
C SER A 72 -16.55 12.78 -4.84
N ARG A 73 -17.52 11.87 -4.68
CA ARG A 73 -18.93 12.03 -5.08
C ARG A 73 -19.78 12.49 -3.90
#